data_AF-A0A6N2UCJ5-F1
#
_entry.id   AF-A0A6N2UCJ5-F1
#
_cell.length_a   1.000
_cell.length_b   1.000
_cell.length_c   1.000
_cell.angle_alpha   90.00
_cell.angle_beta   90.00
_cell.angle_gamma   90.00
#
_symmetry.space_group_name_H-M   'P 1'
#
loop_
_entity.id
_entity.type
_entity.pdbx_description
1 polymer ?
#
loop_
_entity_poly.entity_id
_entity_poly.type
_entity_poly.pdbx_seq_one_letter_code
_entity_poly.pdbx_strand_id
1 'polypeptide(L)'
;MRRLPALLLAGLLLCSLPTYAALGDDMLPTVQRTTSHRYLIRGEYDREETLDTAVISAERVELENKAITGDLTIDSMVGEGPVDLKNVSIGGTLYIYGGGEITLNGVTAAQMVVDSPDTEVELTIRGKSEIALAQVKTDLSITENMLSSGYGGLKALEVPADTTCTLLPLTFTHCRLDSMTVHSPTEISGTGSCKITQLTANRTTSLSGVEVVESTGSVTGNDDN
;
A
#
# COMPACT_ATOMS: atom_id res chain seq x y z
N MET A 1 -62.75 -55.81 -10.92
CA MET A 1 -61.96 -57.07 -10.84
C MET A 1 -60.92 -56.93 -9.74
N ARG A 2 -60.86 -57.93 -8.86
CA ARG A 2 -59.75 -58.33 -7.96
C ARG A 2 -59.40 -57.46 -6.73
N ARG A 3 -59.76 -58.07 -5.57
CA ARG A 3 -58.99 -58.35 -4.34
C ARG A 3 -59.08 -57.39 -3.13
N LEU A 4 -59.86 -57.85 -2.14
CA LEU A 4 -59.68 -57.74 -0.67
C LEU A 4 -58.31 -58.32 -0.20
N PRO A 5 -57.94 -58.35 1.11
CA PRO A 5 -57.95 -57.34 2.19
C PRO A 5 -56.70 -57.44 3.13
N ALA A 6 -56.73 -56.72 4.28
CA ALA A 6 -56.18 -57.06 5.60
C ALA A 6 -54.65 -57.07 5.87
N LEU A 7 -54.22 -56.31 6.89
CA LEU A 7 -53.51 -56.76 8.12
C LEU A 7 -53.21 -55.53 9.02
N LEU A 8 -53.77 -55.45 10.24
CA LEU A 8 -53.16 -55.79 11.55
C LEU A 8 -52.22 -54.68 12.08
N LEU A 9 -52.67 -53.81 12.99
CA LEU A 9 -52.65 -53.91 14.47
C LEU A 9 -51.27 -53.64 15.10
N ALA A 10 -51.18 -52.56 15.89
CA ALA A 10 -50.26 -52.24 17.01
C ALA A 10 -50.02 -50.72 16.97
N GLY A 11 -49.98 -49.94 18.04
CA GLY A 11 -49.93 -50.16 19.47
C GLY A 11 -49.68 -48.77 20.09
N LEU A 12 -50.24 -48.52 21.27
CA LEU A 12 -50.02 -47.32 22.06
C LEU A 12 -48.52 -47.02 22.24
N LEU A 13 -48.11 -45.76 22.08
CA LEU A 13 -47.12 -45.16 22.98
C LEU A 13 -47.27 -43.64 23.01
N LEU A 14 -47.80 -43.14 24.12
CA LEU A 14 -47.63 -41.76 24.57
C LEU A 14 -46.14 -41.56 24.87
N CYS A 15 -45.42 -40.92 23.96
CA CYS A 15 -44.17 -40.24 24.28
C CYS A 15 -44.39 -38.76 24.04
N SER A 16 -44.52 -38.02 25.14
CA SER A 16 -44.41 -36.57 25.19
C SER A 16 -43.08 -36.14 24.57
N LEU A 17 -43.13 -35.59 23.36
CA LEU A 17 -42.00 -34.88 22.80
C LEU A 17 -41.74 -33.64 23.68
N PRO A 18 -40.52 -33.42 24.17
CA PRO A 18 -40.18 -32.16 24.80
C PRO A 18 -40.39 -31.06 23.77
N THR A 19 -41.11 -30.00 24.16
CA THR A 19 -41.23 -28.76 23.41
C THR A 19 -39.81 -28.29 23.06
N TYR A 20 -39.41 -28.47 21.81
CA TYR A 20 -38.10 -28.04 21.36
C TYR A 20 -38.12 -26.52 21.36
N ALA A 21 -37.34 -25.94 22.26
CA ALA A 21 -37.17 -24.51 22.45
C ALA A 21 -36.84 -23.85 21.10
N ALA A 22 -37.46 -22.69 20.85
CA ALA A 22 -37.03 -21.79 19.80
C ALA A 22 -35.56 -21.42 20.03
N LEU A 23 -34.67 -22.09 19.30
CA LEU A 23 -33.31 -21.63 19.10
C LEU A 23 -33.42 -20.31 18.32
N GLY A 24 -32.74 -19.29 18.85
CA GLY A 24 -32.97 -17.89 18.57
C GLY A 24 -33.02 -17.54 17.10
N ASP A 25 -33.64 -16.38 16.81
CA ASP A 25 -33.37 -15.64 15.58
C ASP A 25 -31.86 -15.55 15.43
N ASP A 26 -31.36 -16.47 14.61
CA ASP A 26 -29.97 -16.70 14.35
C ASP A 26 -29.46 -15.36 13.86
N MET A 27 -28.42 -14.88 14.53
CA MET A 27 -27.55 -13.86 13.99
C MET A 27 -27.06 -14.39 12.65
N LEU A 28 -27.79 -14.10 11.58
CA LEU A 28 -27.22 -14.13 10.25
C LEU A 28 -25.99 -13.24 10.35
N PRO A 29 -24.77 -13.78 10.15
CA PRO A 29 -23.61 -12.91 10.11
C PRO A 29 -23.94 -11.87 9.06
N THR A 30 -23.95 -10.59 9.46
CA THR A 30 -23.96 -9.50 8.48
C THR A 30 -22.82 -9.83 7.55
N VAL A 31 -23.14 -10.22 6.32
CA VAL A 31 -22.15 -10.38 5.26
C VAL A 31 -21.57 -8.98 5.14
N GLN A 32 -20.44 -8.74 5.80
CA GLN A 32 -19.60 -7.58 5.55
C GLN A 32 -19.31 -7.71 4.06
N ARG A 33 -19.97 -6.89 3.25
CA ARG A 33 -19.73 -6.89 1.81
C ARG A 33 -18.33 -6.39 1.67
N THR A 34 -17.37 -7.32 1.57
CA THR A 34 -15.99 -6.95 1.33
C THR A 34 -15.96 -6.24 -0.03
N THR A 35 -15.86 -4.91 -0.05
CA THR A 35 -15.84 -4.12 -1.28
C THR A 35 -14.43 -4.11 -1.86
N SER A 36 -13.83 -5.29 -1.98
CA SER A 36 -12.55 -5.47 -2.68
C SER A 36 -12.75 -5.23 -4.17
N HIS A 37 -11.98 -4.33 -4.75
CA HIS A 37 -12.01 -4.04 -6.19
C HIS A 37 -10.70 -4.42 -6.88
N ARG A 38 -10.78 -4.88 -8.13
CA ARG A 38 -9.60 -5.15 -8.96
C ARG A 38 -9.71 -4.41 -10.29
N TYR A 39 -8.77 -3.50 -10.53
CA TYR A 39 -8.63 -2.75 -11.78
C TYR A 39 -7.79 -3.56 -12.76
N LEU A 40 -8.47 -4.36 -13.58
CA LEU A 40 -7.86 -5.28 -14.56
C LEU A 40 -7.76 -4.69 -15.97
N ILE A 41 -8.31 -3.49 -16.17
CA ILE A 41 -8.39 -2.82 -17.46
C ILE A 41 -7.87 -1.41 -17.27
N ARG A 42 -7.02 -0.93 -18.18
CA ARG A 42 -6.59 0.46 -18.21
C ARG A 42 -7.77 1.42 -18.31
N GLY A 43 -7.63 2.62 -17.75
CA GLY A 43 -8.64 3.66 -17.85
C GLY A 43 -8.77 4.49 -16.58
N GLU A 44 -9.72 5.42 -16.66
CA GLU A 44 -10.05 6.36 -15.60
C GLU A 44 -11.19 5.83 -14.73
N TYR A 45 -11.00 5.89 -13.41
CA TYR A 45 -11.92 5.40 -12.40
C TYR A 45 -12.17 6.49 -11.36
N ASP A 46 -13.04 7.44 -11.72
CA ASP A 46 -13.24 8.70 -10.99
C ASP A 46 -14.37 8.68 -9.96
N ARG A 47 -15.23 7.65 -9.99
CA ARG A 47 -16.40 7.55 -9.12
C ARG A 47 -16.02 7.60 -7.64
N GLU A 48 -16.66 8.50 -6.90
CA GLU A 48 -16.49 8.57 -5.45
C GLU A 48 -17.06 7.32 -4.76
N GLU A 49 -16.20 6.62 -4.01
CA GLU A 49 -16.60 5.43 -3.25
C GLU A 49 -15.64 5.04 -2.13
N THR A 50 -16.17 4.25 -1.20
CA THR A 50 -15.39 3.58 -0.16
C THR A 50 -15.19 2.10 -0.51
N LEU A 51 -13.94 1.67 -0.52
CA LEU A 51 -13.51 0.30 -0.78
C LEU A 51 -12.82 -0.26 0.47
N ASP A 52 -13.00 -1.55 0.73
CA ASP A 52 -12.23 -2.20 1.80
C ASP A 52 -10.78 -2.40 1.37
N THR A 53 -10.56 -2.87 0.15
CA THR A 53 -9.24 -3.04 -0.47
C THR A 53 -9.33 -2.82 -1.97
N ALA A 54 -8.20 -2.51 -2.59
CA ALA A 54 -8.11 -2.38 -4.03
C ALA A 54 -6.81 -2.98 -4.58
N VAL A 55 -6.88 -3.53 -5.79
CA VAL A 55 -5.71 -4.01 -6.53
C VAL A 55 -5.72 -3.44 -7.93
N ILE A 56 -4.64 -2.80 -8.35
CA ILE A 56 -4.40 -2.32 -9.71
C ILE A 56 -3.49 -3.33 -10.39
N SER A 57 -3.96 -3.99 -11.45
CA SER A 57 -3.18 -5.00 -12.20
C SER A 57 -3.01 -4.65 -13.69
N ALA A 58 -3.51 -3.49 -14.11
CA ALA A 58 -3.33 -2.99 -15.47
C ALA A 58 -2.53 -1.68 -15.44
N GLU A 59 -1.69 -1.49 -16.45
CA GLU A 59 -1.06 -0.20 -16.73
C GLU A 59 -2.11 0.88 -17.07
N ARG A 60 -1.71 2.15 -16.97
CA ARG A 60 -2.52 3.33 -17.34
C ARG A 60 -3.88 3.34 -16.62
N VAL A 61 -3.84 3.05 -15.33
CA VAL A 61 -4.99 3.19 -14.43
C VAL A 61 -4.88 4.54 -13.74
N GLU A 62 -5.90 5.36 -13.92
CA GLU A 62 -6.08 6.62 -13.21
C GLU A 62 -7.19 6.42 -12.17
N LEU A 63 -6.81 6.28 -10.91
CA LEU A 63 -7.74 6.02 -9.82
C LEU A 63 -8.02 7.30 -9.04
N GLU A 64 -9.27 7.78 -9.08
CA GLU A 64 -9.64 9.02 -8.40
C GLU A 64 -10.74 8.87 -7.33
N ASN A 65 -10.72 9.75 -6.34
CA ASN A 65 -11.79 9.94 -5.36
C ASN A 65 -12.15 8.66 -4.59
N LYS A 66 -11.14 7.91 -4.15
CA LYS A 66 -11.34 6.66 -3.39
C LYS A 66 -11.00 6.85 -1.93
N ALA A 67 -11.85 6.31 -1.05
CA ALA A 67 -11.49 6.03 0.33
C ALA A 67 -11.31 4.51 0.48
N ILE A 68 -10.07 4.05 0.57
CA ILE A 68 -9.72 2.64 0.73
C ILE A 68 -9.42 2.42 2.22
N THR A 69 -10.27 1.70 2.94
CA THR A 69 -10.11 1.56 4.40
C THR A 69 -8.99 0.61 4.81
N GLY A 70 -8.64 -0.34 3.94
CA GLY A 70 -7.51 -1.24 4.07
C GLY A 70 -6.42 -0.92 3.06
N ASP A 71 -5.89 -1.96 2.42
CA ASP A 71 -4.72 -1.87 1.56
C ASP A 71 -5.06 -1.56 0.09
N LEU A 72 -4.15 -0.84 -0.56
CA LEU A 72 -4.10 -0.68 -2.01
C LEU A 72 -2.83 -1.35 -2.53
N THR A 73 -2.96 -2.24 -3.52
CA THR A 73 -1.82 -2.89 -4.16
C THR A 73 -1.73 -2.48 -5.63
N ILE A 74 -0.58 -1.96 -6.04
CA ILE A 74 -0.17 -1.88 -7.45
C ILE A 74 0.61 -3.16 -7.73
N ASP A 75 -0.03 -4.08 -8.43
CA ASP A 75 0.43 -5.45 -8.67
C ASP A 75 1.56 -5.48 -9.71
N SER A 76 2.44 -6.47 -9.62
CA SER A 76 3.57 -6.61 -10.55
C SER A 76 3.13 -6.81 -12.01
N MET A 77 1.88 -7.24 -12.26
CA MET A 77 1.31 -7.32 -13.61
C MET A 77 1.23 -5.96 -14.34
N VAL A 78 1.33 -4.84 -13.62
CA VAL A 78 1.41 -3.49 -14.22
C VAL A 78 2.71 -3.32 -15.03
N GLY A 79 3.79 -4.02 -14.65
CA GLY A 79 5.11 -3.89 -15.26
C GLY A 79 5.65 -2.45 -15.15
N GLU A 80 6.28 -1.95 -16.20
CA GLU A 80 6.81 -0.57 -16.28
C GLU A 80 5.72 0.48 -16.59
N GLY A 81 4.45 0.10 -16.70
CA GLY A 81 3.38 1.00 -17.08
C GLY A 81 3.07 2.07 -16.02
N PRO A 82 2.50 3.22 -16.41
CA PRO A 82 2.19 4.30 -15.47
C PRO A 82 0.92 4.02 -14.66
N VAL A 83 0.85 4.53 -13.42
CA VAL A 83 -0.34 4.52 -12.55
C VAL A 83 -0.49 5.86 -11.86
N ASP A 84 -1.68 6.45 -11.96
CA ASP A 84 -1.98 7.75 -11.35
C ASP A 84 -3.04 7.58 -10.26
N LEU A 85 -2.71 8.02 -9.04
CA LEU A 85 -3.63 8.07 -7.90
C LEU A 85 -3.94 9.53 -7.58
N LYS A 86 -5.23 9.89 -7.59
CA LYS A 86 -5.67 11.26 -7.34
C LYS A 86 -6.78 11.33 -6.30
N ASN A 87 -6.57 12.12 -5.23
CA ASN A 87 -7.54 12.24 -4.14
C ASN A 87 -7.94 10.85 -3.58
N VAL A 88 -6.94 10.06 -3.21
CA VAL A 88 -7.11 8.70 -2.69
C VAL A 88 -6.63 8.66 -1.24
N SER A 89 -7.49 8.21 -0.32
CA SER A 89 -7.10 7.96 1.07
C SER A 89 -7.00 6.47 1.32
N ILE A 90 -5.88 6.03 1.88
CA ILE A 90 -5.55 4.63 2.15
C ILE A 90 -5.39 4.49 3.66
N GLY A 91 -6.32 3.78 4.29
CA GLY A 91 -6.32 3.51 5.73
C GLY A 91 -5.30 2.44 6.13
N GLY A 92 -4.96 1.53 5.21
CA GLY A 92 -3.90 0.53 5.36
C GLY A 92 -2.59 0.94 4.67
N THR A 93 -1.98 -0.02 4.00
CA THR A 93 -0.68 0.13 3.32
C THR A 93 -0.87 0.25 1.81
N LEU A 94 -0.11 1.16 1.20
CA LEU A 94 0.10 1.21 -0.24
C LEU A 94 1.26 0.28 -0.63
N TYR A 95 0.97 -0.85 -1.28
CA TYR A 95 1.98 -1.76 -1.81
C TYR A 95 2.24 -1.45 -3.28
N ILE A 96 3.51 -1.29 -3.64
CA ILE A 96 3.98 -1.05 -5.00
C ILE A 96 4.91 -2.20 -5.39
N TYR A 97 4.36 -3.15 -6.14
CA TYR A 97 5.07 -4.31 -6.69
C TYR A 97 5.29 -4.22 -8.20
N GLY A 98 4.69 -3.22 -8.84
CA GLY A 98 4.86 -2.86 -10.24
C GLY A 98 4.45 -1.40 -10.44
N GLY A 99 4.61 -0.92 -11.67
CA GLY A 99 4.44 0.48 -12.05
C GLY A 99 5.79 1.18 -12.18
N GLY A 100 6.19 1.49 -13.41
CA GLY A 100 7.45 2.19 -13.68
C GLY A 100 7.36 3.68 -13.38
N GLU A 101 6.18 4.28 -13.60
CA GLU A 101 5.88 5.68 -13.29
C GLU A 101 4.63 5.75 -12.42
N ILE A 102 4.73 6.34 -11.23
CA ILE A 102 3.63 6.41 -10.27
C ILE A 102 3.45 7.84 -9.81
N THR A 103 2.25 8.39 -10.01
CA THR A 103 1.88 9.72 -9.52
C THR A 103 0.94 9.65 -8.34
N LEU A 104 1.33 10.24 -7.22
CA LEU A 104 0.51 10.42 -6.02
C LEU A 104 0.07 11.88 -5.88
N ASN A 105 -1.14 12.21 -6.31
CA ASN A 105 -1.69 13.56 -6.27
C ASN A 105 -2.84 13.70 -5.26
N GLY A 106 -2.54 14.16 -4.05
CA GLY A 106 -3.53 14.19 -2.97
C GLY A 106 -3.79 12.80 -2.39
N VAL A 107 -2.74 12.02 -2.17
CA VAL A 107 -2.82 10.67 -1.61
C VAL A 107 -2.37 10.65 -0.15
N THR A 108 -3.14 10.00 0.70
CA THR A 108 -2.79 9.83 2.13
C THR A 108 -2.65 8.36 2.47
N ALA A 109 -1.54 7.99 3.11
CA ALA A 109 -1.33 6.63 3.63
C ALA A 109 -0.41 6.65 4.85
N ALA A 110 -0.66 5.76 5.82
CA ALA A 110 0.24 5.59 6.95
C ALA A 110 1.53 4.88 6.53
N GLN A 111 1.43 3.92 5.60
CA GLN A 111 2.56 3.14 5.15
C GLN A 111 2.53 2.96 3.64
N MET A 112 3.72 2.95 3.04
CA MET A 112 3.97 2.57 1.67
C MET A 112 5.11 1.55 1.65
N VAL A 113 5.00 0.53 0.81
CA VAL A 113 6.05 -0.48 0.60
C VAL A 113 6.35 -0.52 -0.89
N VAL A 114 7.59 -0.27 -1.28
CA VAL A 114 8.06 -0.34 -2.66
C VAL A 114 9.03 -1.51 -2.79
N ASP A 115 8.58 -2.55 -3.50
CA ASP A 115 9.26 -3.85 -3.60
C ASP A 115 9.03 -4.42 -5.00
N SER A 116 9.66 -3.78 -5.98
CA SER A 116 9.49 -4.08 -7.41
C SER A 116 10.84 -4.54 -7.98
N PRO A 117 11.21 -5.84 -7.84
CA PRO A 117 12.56 -6.32 -8.16
C PRO A 117 12.90 -6.27 -9.65
N ASP A 118 11.88 -6.26 -10.52
CA ASP A 118 12.04 -6.31 -11.97
C ASP A 118 11.80 -4.95 -12.66
N THR A 119 11.53 -3.89 -11.90
CA THR A 119 11.15 -2.58 -12.46
C THR A 119 11.64 -1.47 -11.54
N GLU A 120 12.46 -0.57 -12.08
CA GLU A 120 12.80 0.70 -11.45
C GLU A 120 11.52 1.54 -11.34
N VAL A 121 11.33 2.16 -10.17
CA VAL A 121 10.11 2.94 -9.89
C VAL A 121 10.46 4.43 -9.87
N GLU A 122 9.75 5.21 -10.68
CA GLU A 122 9.72 6.66 -10.61
C GLU A 122 8.45 7.12 -9.90
N LEU A 123 8.61 7.72 -8.73
CA LEU A 123 7.52 8.15 -7.86
C LEU A 123 7.43 9.68 -7.82
N THR A 124 6.31 10.24 -8.29
CA THR A 124 6.00 11.67 -8.16
C THR A 124 4.96 11.90 -7.08
N ILE A 125 5.29 12.66 -6.04
CA ILE A 125 4.39 13.01 -4.93
C ILE A 125 4.05 14.50 -5.00
N ARG A 126 2.76 14.82 -5.06
CA ARG A 126 2.29 16.21 -5.23
C ARG A 126 0.94 16.52 -4.61
N GLY A 127 0.59 17.80 -4.56
CA GLY A 127 -0.71 18.23 -4.05
C GLY A 127 -0.85 18.00 -2.55
N LYS A 128 -2.02 17.52 -2.11
CA LYS A 128 -2.31 17.24 -0.69
C LYS A 128 -1.86 15.84 -0.26
N SER A 129 -0.67 15.43 -0.69
CA SER A 129 -0.16 14.09 -0.44
C SER A 129 0.60 14.01 0.88
N GLU A 130 0.37 12.95 1.64
CA GLU A 130 1.08 12.66 2.88
C GLU A 130 1.23 11.14 3.08
N ILE A 131 2.48 10.68 3.05
CA ILE A 131 2.88 9.30 3.33
C ILE A 131 3.75 9.34 4.59
N ALA A 132 3.31 8.68 5.66
CA ALA A 132 4.02 8.79 6.94
C ALA A 132 5.34 7.99 6.94
N LEU A 133 5.35 6.78 6.36
CA LEU A 133 6.53 5.93 6.24
C LEU A 133 6.54 5.17 4.92
N ALA A 134 7.65 5.22 4.19
CA ALA A 134 7.93 4.35 3.05
C ALA A 134 9.00 3.32 3.41
N GLN A 135 8.74 2.04 3.16
CA GLN A 135 9.75 0.99 3.17
C GLN A 135 10.16 0.69 1.73
N VAL A 136 11.45 0.82 1.40
CA VAL A 136 11.95 0.75 0.03
C VAL A 136 12.99 -0.35 -0.10
N LYS A 137 12.74 -1.30 -1.02
CA LYS A 137 13.60 -2.47 -1.27
C LYS A 137 14.14 -2.55 -2.69
N THR A 138 13.73 -1.63 -3.55
CA THR A 138 14.11 -1.58 -4.96
C THR A 138 14.59 -0.17 -5.33
N ASP A 139 15.24 -0.07 -6.47
CA ASP A 139 15.73 1.17 -7.06
C ASP A 139 14.55 2.14 -7.25
N LEU A 140 14.66 3.32 -6.65
CA LEU A 140 13.55 4.27 -6.56
C LEU A 140 14.03 5.71 -6.76
N SER A 141 13.38 6.40 -7.68
CA SER A 141 13.45 7.84 -7.83
C SER A 141 12.21 8.49 -7.24
N ILE A 142 12.39 9.43 -6.30
CA ILE A 142 11.30 10.18 -5.67
C ILE A 142 11.41 11.64 -6.09
N THR A 143 10.32 12.19 -6.60
CA THR A 143 10.16 13.60 -6.89
C THR A 143 9.00 14.18 -6.10
N GLU A 144 9.30 15.13 -5.21
CA GLU A 144 8.27 15.92 -4.55
C GLU A 144 8.09 17.24 -5.31
N ASN A 145 6.89 17.48 -5.84
CA ASN A 145 6.61 18.73 -6.54
C ASN A 145 5.25 19.30 -6.13
N MET A 146 5.15 20.63 -6.08
CA MET A 146 3.87 21.32 -5.86
C MET A 146 3.04 20.78 -4.66
N LEU A 147 3.71 20.45 -3.54
CA LEU A 147 3.02 20.06 -2.31
C LEU A 147 2.21 21.24 -1.78
N SER A 148 0.98 20.94 -1.35
CA SER A 148 0.09 21.94 -0.74
C SER A 148 0.57 22.29 0.66
N SER A 149 0.33 23.52 1.11
CA SER A 149 0.70 23.97 2.46
C SER A 149 0.14 23.05 3.53
N GLY A 150 0.98 22.62 4.47
CA GLY A 150 0.61 21.72 5.57
C GLY A 150 0.73 20.23 5.25
N TYR A 151 1.11 19.87 4.03
CA TYR A 151 1.38 18.48 3.64
C TYR A 151 2.87 18.27 3.43
N GLY A 152 3.41 17.18 3.97
CA GLY A 152 4.83 16.87 3.95
C GLY A 152 5.30 16.00 2.80
N GLY A 153 4.40 15.53 1.91
CA GLY A 153 4.77 14.50 0.94
C GLY A 153 5.15 13.21 1.67
N LEU A 154 6.38 12.76 1.53
CA LEU A 154 6.93 11.62 2.26
C LEU A 154 7.66 12.10 3.53
N LYS A 155 7.20 11.67 4.71
CA LYS A 155 7.79 12.08 5.99
C LYS A 155 8.99 11.24 6.40
N ALA A 156 8.89 9.91 6.28
CA ALA A 156 9.96 9.01 6.68
C ALA A 156 10.21 7.92 5.66
N LEU A 157 11.47 7.48 5.58
CA LEU A 157 11.88 6.39 4.70
C LEU A 157 12.72 5.36 5.47
N GLU A 158 12.42 4.09 5.27
CA GLU A 158 13.19 2.97 5.79
C GLU A 158 13.68 2.10 4.63
N VAL A 159 14.98 1.86 4.59
CA VAL A 159 15.55 0.78 3.77
C VAL A 159 15.74 -0.42 4.69
N PRO A 160 14.92 -1.48 4.59
CA PRO A 160 15.00 -2.63 5.48
C PRO A 160 16.26 -3.45 5.20
N ALA A 161 16.57 -4.36 6.13
CA ALA A 161 17.74 -5.23 6.00
C ALA A 161 17.51 -6.27 4.88
N ASP A 162 18.42 -6.32 3.92
CA ASP A 162 18.48 -7.32 2.87
C ASP A 162 19.94 -7.78 2.72
N THR A 163 20.18 -9.07 2.99
CA THR A 163 21.52 -9.65 2.90
C THR A 163 21.98 -9.91 1.47
N THR A 164 21.06 -9.83 0.50
CA THR A 164 21.34 -10.04 -0.92
C THR A 164 21.58 -8.73 -1.68
N CYS A 165 21.13 -7.61 -1.12
CA CYS A 165 21.34 -6.26 -1.66
C CYS A 165 22.81 -5.86 -1.53
N THR A 166 23.49 -5.65 -2.66
CA THR A 166 24.87 -5.17 -2.70
C THR A 166 24.96 -3.65 -2.59
N LEU A 167 24.00 -2.95 -3.20
CA LEU A 167 23.86 -1.50 -3.18
C LEU A 167 22.44 -1.16 -3.67
N LEU A 168 21.71 -0.35 -2.91
CA LEU A 168 20.41 0.18 -3.30
C LEU A 168 20.54 1.66 -3.69
N PRO A 169 20.44 2.03 -4.97
CA PRO A 169 20.39 3.42 -5.40
C PRO A 169 19.02 4.04 -5.12
N LEU A 170 19.03 5.24 -4.54
CA LEU A 170 17.86 6.09 -4.34
C LEU A 170 18.15 7.48 -4.90
N THR A 171 17.20 8.02 -5.66
CA THR A 171 17.32 9.38 -6.22
C THR A 171 16.22 10.26 -5.65
N PHE A 172 16.58 11.42 -5.11
CA PHE A 172 15.66 12.38 -4.52
C PHE A 172 15.67 13.69 -5.29
N THR A 173 14.48 14.20 -5.60
CA THR A 173 14.30 15.51 -6.22
C THR A 173 13.35 16.34 -5.36
N HIS A 174 13.88 17.41 -4.75
CA HIS A 174 13.17 18.30 -3.80
C HIS A 174 12.58 17.60 -2.55
N CYS A 175 13.05 16.40 -2.21
CA CYS A 175 12.48 15.62 -1.12
C CYS A 175 12.91 16.13 0.26
N ARG A 176 11.97 16.24 1.21
CA ARG A 176 12.27 16.61 2.60
C ARG A 176 11.77 15.55 3.59
N LEU A 177 12.68 14.73 4.08
CA LEU A 177 12.37 13.70 5.07
C LEU A 177 12.61 14.20 6.49
N ASP A 178 11.68 13.89 7.40
CA ASP A 178 11.86 14.06 8.84
C ASP A 178 12.85 13.04 9.37
N SER A 179 12.76 11.78 8.89
CA SER A 179 13.67 10.72 9.32
C SER A 179 13.93 9.70 8.22
N MET A 180 15.15 9.18 8.19
CA MET A 180 15.51 8.06 7.34
C MET A 180 16.33 7.02 8.13
N THR A 181 15.98 5.74 7.99
CA THR A 181 16.73 4.64 8.59
C THR A 181 17.16 3.65 7.52
N VAL A 182 18.43 3.27 7.52
CA VAL A 182 19.03 2.43 6.47
C VAL A 182 19.65 1.19 7.09
N HIS A 183 19.20 0.02 6.67
CA HIS A 183 19.66 -1.29 7.14
C HIS A 183 20.35 -2.15 6.06
N SER A 184 20.47 -1.63 4.83
CA SER A 184 21.18 -2.24 3.69
C SER A 184 22.15 -1.23 3.06
N PRO A 185 23.20 -1.64 2.33
CA PRO A 185 24.05 -0.68 1.63
C PRO A 185 23.23 0.19 0.67
N THR A 186 23.34 1.52 0.77
CA THR A 186 22.49 2.45 0.01
C THR A 186 23.32 3.60 -0.54
N GLU A 187 23.04 4.01 -1.77
CA GLU A 187 23.55 5.25 -2.36
C GLU A 187 22.38 6.20 -2.58
N ILE A 188 22.48 7.42 -2.07
CA ILE A 188 21.44 8.44 -2.18
C ILE A 188 22.00 9.61 -2.96
N SER A 189 21.36 9.92 -4.09
CA SER A 189 21.65 11.10 -4.89
C SER A 189 20.51 12.09 -4.80
N GLY A 190 20.82 13.35 -4.49
CA GLY A 190 19.85 14.42 -4.35
C GLY A 190 20.03 15.48 -5.43
N THR A 191 18.92 15.97 -5.98
CA THR A 191 18.88 17.14 -6.86
C THR A 191 17.82 18.14 -6.41
N GLY A 192 18.09 19.43 -6.61
CA GLY A 192 17.27 20.49 -6.03
C GLY A 192 17.44 20.57 -4.52
N SER A 193 16.42 21.04 -3.81
CA SER A 193 16.47 21.17 -2.34
C SER A 193 16.08 19.86 -1.64
N CYS A 194 17.04 18.96 -1.48
CA CYS A 194 16.84 17.70 -0.74
C CYS A 194 17.37 17.82 0.70
N LYS A 195 16.57 17.37 1.67
CA LYS A 195 16.91 17.43 3.09
C LYS A 195 16.46 16.18 3.84
N ILE A 196 17.30 15.66 4.72
CA ILE A 196 16.97 14.64 5.71
C ILE A 196 17.26 15.22 7.09
N THR A 197 16.24 15.32 7.94
CA THR A 197 16.43 15.89 9.28
C THR A 197 17.19 14.93 10.19
N GLN A 198 16.80 13.65 10.24
CA GLN A 198 17.50 12.62 11.01
C GLN A 198 17.82 11.39 10.17
N LEU A 199 19.10 11.04 10.05
CA LEU A 199 19.56 9.84 9.34
C LEU A 199 20.18 8.82 10.30
N THR A 200 19.70 7.58 10.28
CA THR A 200 20.31 6.44 10.98
C THR A 200 20.81 5.42 9.97
N ALA A 201 22.13 5.39 9.73
CA ALA A 201 22.79 4.53 8.75
C ALA A 201 23.39 3.27 9.42
N ASN A 202 22.60 2.21 9.60
CA ASN A 202 23.07 0.93 10.18
C ASN A 202 23.93 0.09 9.21
N ARG A 203 23.97 0.51 7.95
CA ARG A 203 24.87 0.04 6.89
C ARG A 203 25.46 1.22 6.14
N THR A 204 26.47 0.94 5.33
CA THR A 204 27.13 1.95 4.48
C THR A 204 26.09 2.71 3.66
N THR A 205 25.99 4.02 3.91
CA THR A 205 25.09 4.93 3.21
C THR A 205 25.92 6.02 2.58
N SER A 206 26.03 6.03 1.26
CA SER A 206 26.68 7.10 0.51
C SER A 206 25.68 8.18 0.16
N LEU A 207 26.03 9.44 0.34
CA LEU A 207 25.19 10.60 0.07
C LEU A 207 25.87 11.51 -0.96
N SER A 208 25.07 12.15 -1.80
CA SER A 208 25.51 13.25 -2.67
C SER A 208 24.33 14.18 -2.92
N GLY A 209 24.49 15.49 -2.79
CA GLY A 209 23.44 16.48 -3.09
C GLY A 209 22.23 16.48 -2.14
N VAL A 210 22.38 15.94 -0.92
CA VAL A 210 21.33 15.92 0.11
C VAL A 210 21.88 16.57 1.38
N GLU A 211 21.16 17.57 1.92
CA GLU A 211 21.47 18.15 3.23
C GLU A 211 21.03 17.18 4.34
N VAL A 212 21.92 16.84 5.26
CA VAL A 212 21.59 16.03 6.45
C VAL A 212 21.85 16.84 7.72
N VAL A 213 20.82 17.03 8.56
CA VAL A 213 20.94 17.84 9.78
C VAL A 213 21.59 17.05 10.91
N GLU A 214 21.10 15.85 11.17
CA GLU A 214 21.65 14.94 12.17
C GLU A 214 21.85 13.56 11.55
N SER A 215 23.02 12.97 11.75
CA SER A 215 23.30 11.61 11.29
C SER A 215 23.97 10.76 12.36
N THR A 216 23.69 9.46 12.32
CA THR A 216 24.35 8.42 13.11
C THR A 216 24.69 7.23 12.22
N GLY A 217 25.75 6.49 12.56
CA GLY A 217 26.12 5.28 11.83
C GLY A 217 27.11 5.53 10.68
N SER A 218 27.03 4.72 9.63
CA SER A 218 28.04 4.62 8.57
C SER A 218 27.70 5.46 7.33
N VAL A 219 27.84 6.78 7.44
CA VAL A 219 27.59 7.74 6.35
C VAL A 219 28.88 8.14 5.62
N THR A 220 28.86 8.21 4.29
CA THR A 220 29.97 8.68 3.44
C THR A 220 29.49 9.69 2.38
N GLY A 221 30.36 10.54 1.86
CA GLY A 221 30.06 11.41 0.70
C GLY A 221 29.28 12.71 1.00
N ASN A 222 28.97 12.99 2.26
CA ASN A 222 28.34 14.24 2.67
C ASN A 222 29.37 15.38 2.66
N ASP A 223 29.76 15.84 1.47
CA ASP A 223 30.58 17.04 1.33
C ASP A 223 29.74 18.24 1.80
N ASP A 224 30.10 18.73 2.98
CA ASP A 224 29.53 19.89 3.65
C ASP A 224 29.37 21.07 2.68
N ASN A 225 28.15 21.63 2.58
CA ASN A 225 27.93 22.96 2.02
C ASN A 225 27.13 23.82 2.98
#